data_AF-A0A933VQW0-F1
#
_entry.id   AF-A0A933VQW0-F1
#
_cell.length_a   1.000
_cell.length_b   1.000
_cell.length_c   1.000
_cell.angle_alpha   90.00
_cell.angle_beta   90.00
_cell.angle_gamma   90.00
#
_symmetry.space_group_name_H-M   'P 1'
#
loop_
_entity.id
_entity.type
_entity.pdbx_description
1 polymer ?
#
loop_
_entity_poly.entity_id
_entity_poly.type
_entity_poly.pdbx_seq_one_letter_code
_entity_poly.pdbx_strand_id
1 'polypeptide(L)'
;MNARPWVKIIGFELAVLALIGLGIVGLIRGASGPDADQAMAAAPVVTVDLSTATPAIAADYHYAADHLADFAQIPCYCGCDHSLGHRNLADCYMTATGDWDAHASGCAVCGNETATARDQLAAGVPIADVRTSIIDQYGPPPSLFNSGAWS
;
A
#
# COMPACT_ATOMS: atom_id res chain seq x y z
N MET A 1 19.46 32.52 -65.05
CA MET A 1 19.63 32.60 -63.58
C MET A 1 18.61 31.67 -62.94
N ASN A 2 18.92 30.38 -62.74
CA ASN A 2 18.02 29.46 -62.05
C ASN A 2 18.56 29.19 -60.66
N ALA A 3 17.84 29.68 -59.65
CA ALA A 3 18.14 29.45 -58.25
C ALA A 3 18.03 27.96 -57.94
N ARG A 4 19.18 27.27 -57.95
CA ARG A 4 19.55 26.04 -57.25
C ARG A 4 18.41 25.41 -56.39
N PRO A 5 17.49 24.62 -56.98
CA PRO A 5 16.30 24.10 -56.27
C PRO A 5 16.65 23.10 -55.15
N TRP A 6 17.76 22.38 -55.28
CA TRP A 6 18.34 21.53 -54.24
C TRP A 6 18.62 22.22 -52.89
N VAL A 7 18.91 23.53 -52.86
CA VAL A 7 19.17 24.26 -51.61
C VAL A 7 17.88 24.40 -50.78
N LYS A 8 16.73 24.52 -51.46
CA LYS A 8 15.42 24.59 -50.81
C LYS A 8 15.00 23.22 -50.25
N ILE A 9 15.30 22.15 -50.99
CA ILE A 9 14.99 20.76 -50.58
C ILE A 9 15.85 20.36 -49.37
N ILE A 10 17.16 20.61 -49.44
CA ILE A 10 18.07 20.33 -48.31
C ILE A 10 17.70 21.18 -47.09
N GLY A 11 17.34 22.46 -47.30
CA GLY A 11 16.87 23.32 -46.21
C GLY A 11 15.59 22.81 -45.55
N PHE A 12 14.65 22.27 -46.32
CA PHE A 12 13.41 21.71 -45.80
C PHE A 12 13.65 20.42 -45.01
N GLU A 13 14.47 19.51 -45.53
CA GLU A 13 14.87 18.27 -44.85
C GLU A 13 15.54 18.55 -43.50
N LEU A 14 16.50 19.48 -43.46
CA LEU A 14 17.17 19.87 -42.20
C LEU A 14 16.20 20.50 -41.19
N ALA A 15 15.21 21.27 -41.65
CA ALA A 15 14.18 21.84 -40.78
C ALA A 15 13.26 20.76 -40.19
N VAL A 16 12.86 19.77 -40.99
CA VAL A 16 12.04 18.64 -40.52
C VAL A 16 12.80 17.81 -39.48
N LEU A 17 14.07 17.50 -39.74
CA LEU A 17 14.91 16.75 -38.79
C LEU A 17 15.11 17.51 -37.46
N ALA A 18 15.26 18.84 -37.52
CA ALA A 18 15.35 19.66 -36.31
C ALA A 18 14.06 19.64 -35.48
N LEU A 19 12.88 19.68 -36.12
CA LEU A 19 11.58 19.60 -35.43
C LEU A 19 11.35 18.23 -34.78
N ILE A 20 11.72 17.15 -35.46
CA ILE A 20 11.66 15.79 -34.91
C ILE A 20 12.59 15.66 -33.70
N GLY A 21 13.82 16.17 -33.81
CA GLY A 21 14.78 16.19 -32.71
C GLY A 21 14.26 16.95 -31.48
N LEU A 22 13.68 18.13 -31.68
CA LEU A 22 13.06 18.93 -30.60
C LEU A 22 11.87 18.19 -29.96
N GLY A 23 11.05 17.51 -30.76
CA GLY A 23 9.93 16.70 -30.26
C GLY A 23 10.40 15.52 -29.41
N ILE A 24 11.40 14.77 -29.87
CA ILE A 24 11.99 13.64 -29.13
C ILE A 24 12.61 14.13 -27.80
N VAL A 25 13.33 15.24 -27.82
CA VAL A 25 13.92 15.84 -26.61
C VAL A 25 12.84 16.30 -25.62
N GLY A 26 11.73 16.85 -26.12
CA GLY A 26 10.56 17.19 -25.30
C GLY A 26 9.90 15.96 -24.65
N LEU A 27 9.77 14.85 -25.41
CA LEU A 27 9.23 13.60 -24.91
C LEU A 27 10.13 12.96 -23.84
N ILE A 28 11.45 12.95 -24.04
CA ILE A 28 12.41 12.43 -23.05
C ILE A 28 12.34 13.25 -21.76
N ARG A 29 12.28 14.59 -21.86
CA ARG A 29 12.15 15.45 -20.67
C ARG A 29 10.79 15.31 -19.97
N GLY A 30 9.71 15.05 -20.71
CA GLY A 30 8.39 14.80 -20.13
C GLY A 30 8.29 13.45 -19.41
N ALA A 31 9.04 12.44 -19.86
CA ALA A 31 9.14 11.15 -19.19
C ALA A 31 10.03 11.20 -17.93
N SER A 32 10.85 12.23 -17.80
CA SER A 32 11.68 12.53 -16.62
C SER A 32 11.10 13.73 -15.86
N GLY A 33 9.81 13.65 -15.51
CA GLY A 33 9.25 14.54 -14.50
C GLY A 33 9.98 14.31 -13.17
N PRO A 34 10.16 15.34 -12.33
CA PRO A 34 10.73 15.13 -11.00
C PRO A 34 9.89 14.08 -10.28
N ASP A 35 10.58 13.12 -9.64
CA ASP A 35 10.00 12.15 -8.71
C ASP A 35 9.37 12.95 -7.57
N ALA A 36 8.17 13.43 -7.82
CA ALA A 36 7.43 14.22 -6.88
C ALA A 36 6.87 13.21 -5.89
N ASP A 37 7.59 13.10 -4.78
CA ASP A 37 7.14 13.06 -3.39
C ASP A 37 5.91 13.97 -3.16
N GLN A 38 4.86 13.81 -3.96
CA GLN A 38 3.52 14.21 -3.61
C GLN A 38 3.14 13.22 -2.52
N ALA A 39 3.48 13.59 -1.29
CA ALA A 39 2.77 13.16 -0.11
C ALA A 39 1.28 13.40 -0.42
N MET A 40 0.63 12.37 -0.98
CA MET A 40 -0.80 12.25 -0.92
C MET A 40 -1.11 12.39 0.56
N ALA A 41 -1.82 13.45 0.93
CA ALA A 41 -2.25 13.63 2.30
C ALA A 41 -2.84 12.29 2.75
N ALA A 42 -2.30 11.73 3.84
CA ALA A 42 -2.75 10.44 4.35
C ALA A 42 -4.29 10.46 4.40
N ALA A 43 -4.91 9.42 3.87
CA ALA A 43 -6.36 9.35 3.82
C ALA A 43 -6.92 9.62 5.23
N PRO A 44 -8.04 10.35 5.35
CA PRO A 44 -8.62 10.63 6.64
C PRO A 44 -8.90 9.30 7.36
N VAL A 45 -8.33 9.16 8.56
CA VAL A 45 -8.57 8.01 9.42
C VAL A 45 -10.04 8.05 9.86
N VAL A 46 -10.78 6.99 9.55
CA VAL A 46 -12.20 6.85 9.90
C VAL A 46 -12.31 5.86 11.05
N THR A 47 -13.10 6.20 12.06
CA THR A 47 -13.29 5.36 13.24
C THR A 47 -14.64 4.63 13.24
N VAL A 48 -14.71 3.46 13.88
CA VAL A 48 -15.95 2.69 14.02
C VAL A 48 -16.52 2.76 15.44
N ASP A 49 -17.86 2.85 15.52
CA ASP A 49 -18.60 2.65 16.77
C ASP A 49 -19.02 1.18 16.89
N LEU A 50 -18.32 0.43 17.75
CA LEU A 50 -18.58 -1.00 17.95
C LEU A 50 -19.97 -1.31 18.50
N SER A 51 -20.66 -0.35 19.12
CA SER A 51 -22.05 -0.55 19.57
C SER A 51 -23.04 -0.72 18.42
N THR A 52 -22.65 -0.31 17.21
CA THR A 52 -23.43 -0.42 15.97
C THR A 52 -22.96 -1.57 15.08
N ALA A 53 -21.82 -2.20 15.41
CA ALA A 53 -21.27 -3.31 14.65
C ALA A 53 -22.02 -4.62 14.92
N THR A 54 -21.90 -5.60 14.01
CA THR A 54 -22.40 -6.95 14.30
C THR A 54 -21.60 -7.59 15.44
N PRO A 55 -22.19 -8.52 16.21
CA PRO A 55 -21.45 -9.19 17.29
C PRO A 55 -20.16 -9.87 16.83
N ALA A 56 -20.14 -10.40 15.61
CA ALA A 56 -18.94 -11.03 15.04
C ALA A 56 -17.82 -10.01 14.79
N ILE A 57 -18.15 -8.88 14.16
CA ILE A 57 -17.19 -7.79 13.94
C ILE A 57 -16.68 -7.27 15.28
N ALA A 58 -17.58 -6.94 16.21
CA ALA A 58 -17.18 -6.43 17.53
C ALA A 58 -16.26 -7.41 18.27
N ALA A 59 -16.52 -8.73 18.17
CA ALA A 59 -15.66 -9.76 18.76
C ALA A 59 -14.25 -9.77 18.16
N ASP A 60 -14.11 -9.58 16.85
CA ASP A 60 -12.79 -9.50 16.20
C ASP A 60 -12.01 -8.26 16.67
N TYR A 61 -12.67 -7.10 16.82
CA TYR A 61 -12.03 -5.89 17.38
C TYR A 61 -11.58 -6.11 18.82
N HIS A 62 -12.43 -6.68 19.68
CA HIS A 62 -12.06 -6.97 21.06
C HIS A 62 -10.93 -7.99 21.15
N TYR A 63 -10.95 -9.03 20.33
CA TYR A 63 -9.87 -10.00 20.28
C TYR A 63 -8.55 -9.36 19.86
N ALA A 64 -8.56 -8.55 18.79
CA ALA A 64 -7.38 -7.83 18.34
C ALA A 64 -6.84 -6.88 19.41
N ALA A 65 -7.72 -6.17 20.13
CA ALA A 65 -7.36 -5.28 21.24
C ALA A 65 -6.61 -6.01 22.37
N ASP A 66 -7.06 -7.20 22.73
CA ASP A 66 -6.44 -8.02 23.77
C ASP A 66 -5.11 -8.65 23.31
N HIS A 67 -4.85 -8.69 21.99
CA HIS A 67 -3.70 -9.37 21.38
C HIS A 67 -2.85 -8.44 20.49
N LEU A 68 -2.87 -7.13 20.73
CA LEU A 68 -2.15 -6.16 19.87
C LEU A 68 -0.65 -6.48 19.73
N ALA A 69 0.00 -6.97 20.79
CA ALA A 69 1.42 -7.34 20.77
C ALA A 69 1.70 -8.58 19.91
N ASP A 70 0.74 -9.50 19.79
CA ASP A 70 0.84 -10.65 18.90
C ASP A 70 0.51 -10.23 17.47
N PHE A 71 -0.58 -9.48 17.27
CA PHE A 71 -1.04 -9.03 15.95
C PHE A 71 -0.03 -8.10 15.27
N ALA A 72 0.71 -7.34 16.08
CA ALA A 72 1.88 -6.57 15.66
C ALA A 72 2.92 -7.40 14.89
N GLN A 73 3.06 -8.67 15.25
CA GLN A 73 4.04 -9.57 14.66
C GLN A 73 3.52 -10.29 13.41
N ILE A 74 2.26 -10.07 13.01
CA ILE A 74 1.62 -10.78 11.90
C ILE A 74 1.41 -9.82 10.73
N PRO A 75 1.99 -10.09 9.53
CA PRO A 75 1.74 -9.27 8.35
C PRO A 75 0.29 -9.43 7.88
N CYS A 76 -0.27 -8.37 7.31
CA CYS A 76 -1.59 -8.37 6.70
C CYS A 76 -1.47 -8.21 5.18
N TYR A 77 -2.17 -9.03 4.40
CA TYR A 77 -2.05 -9.05 2.93
C TYR A 77 -3.25 -8.39 2.23
N CYS A 78 -3.99 -7.53 2.93
CA CYS A 78 -5.08 -6.71 2.39
C CYS A 78 -4.66 -5.78 1.22
N GLY A 79 -3.38 -5.44 1.12
CA GLY A 79 -2.86 -4.42 0.18
C GLY A 79 -3.19 -2.98 0.59
N CYS A 80 -3.54 -2.76 1.85
CA CYS A 80 -3.93 -1.47 2.43
C CYS A 80 -2.76 -0.73 3.11
N ASP A 81 -1.56 -1.27 2.99
CA ASP A 81 -0.35 -0.78 3.63
C ASP A 81 0.05 0.61 3.13
N HIS A 82 0.09 0.82 1.82
CA HIS A 82 0.47 2.14 1.26
C HIS A 82 -0.67 3.16 1.30
N SER A 83 -1.92 2.73 1.29
CA SER A 83 -3.09 3.61 1.23
C SER A 83 -3.56 4.09 2.61
N LEU A 84 -3.47 3.23 3.62
CA LEU A 84 -3.90 3.50 4.99
C LEU A 84 -2.76 3.49 6.01
N GLY A 85 -1.56 3.05 5.61
CA GLY A 85 -0.42 2.95 6.52
C GLY A 85 -0.47 1.70 7.41
N HIS A 86 -1.33 0.72 7.13
CA HIS A 86 -1.44 -0.52 7.91
C HIS A 86 -0.25 -1.44 7.65
N ARG A 87 0.61 -1.67 8.65
CA ARG A 87 1.84 -2.47 8.47
C ARG A 87 1.65 -3.93 8.83
N ASN A 88 0.70 -4.23 9.71
CA ASN A 88 0.48 -5.53 10.36
C ASN A 88 -0.99 -5.62 10.81
N LEU A 89 -1.41 -6.78 11.33
CA LEU A 89 -2.80 -6.96 11.77
C LEU A 89 -3.22 -6.00 12.90
N ALA A 90 -2.33 -5.56 13.79
CA ALA A 90 -2.71 -4.63 14.85
C ALA A 90 -3.09 -3.25 14.29
N ASP A 91 -2.34 -2.77 13.30
CA ASP A 91 -2.64 -1.50 12.63
C ASP A 91 -3.99 -1.55 11.88
N CYS A 92 -4.49 -2.73 11.50
CA CYS A 92 -5.80 -2.85 10.86
C CYS A 92 -6.97 -2.50 11.79
N TYR A 93 -6.81 -2.75 13.09
CA TYR A 93 -7.87 -2.55 14.09
C TYR A 93 -7.71 -1.24 14.86
N MET A 94 -6.47 -0.78 15.04
CA MET A 94 -6.14 0.39 15.86
C MET A 94 -5.44 1.46 15.05
N THR A 95 -5.97 2.67 15.13
CA THR A 95 -5.33 3.85 14.56
C THR A 95 -4.09 4.24 15.39
N ALA A 96 -3.22 5.08 14.82
CA ALA A 96 -2.08 5.62 15.56
C ALA A 96 -2.47 6.48 16.78
N THR A 97 -3.72 6.96 16.85
CA THR A 97 -4.25 7.72 17.99
C THR A 97 -4.85 6.83 19.08
N GLY A 98 -4.96 5.53 18.83
CA GLY A 98 -5.56 4.56 19.76
C GLY A 98 -7.08 4.43 19.62
N ASP A 99 -7.66 4.89 18.51
CA ASP A 99 -9.08 4.71 18.19
C ASP A 99 -9.28 3.43 17.35
N TRP A 100 -10.51 2.91 17.29
CA TRP A 100 -10.84 1.78 16.42
C TRP A 100 -10.86 2.22 14.96
N ASP A 101 -10.00 1.65 14.12
CA ASP A 101 -9.98 1.90 12.68
C ASP A 101 -11.21 1.26 12.03
N ALA A 102 -12.00 2.02 11.27
CA ALA A 102 -13.22 1.52 10.65
C ALA A 102 -12.98 0.56 9.49
N HIS A 103 -11.78 0.54 8.91
CA HIS A 103 -11.47 -0.28 7.75
C HIS A 103 -11.60 -1.78 8.04
N ALA A 104 -11.14 -2.23 9.22
CA ALA A 104 -11.23 -3.63 9.63
C ALA A 104 -12.67 -4.17 9.66
N SER A 105 -13.67 -3.32 9.91
CA SER A 105 -15.09 -3.73 9.95
C SER A 105 -15.62 -4.23 8.59
N GLY A 106 -14.97 -3.85 7.49
CA GLY A 106 -15.37 -4.24 6.13
C GLY A 106 -14.31 -5.01 5.34
N CYS A 107 -13.12 -5.22 5.89
CA CYS A 107 -12.03 -5.87 5.16
C CYS A 107 -12.04 -7.39 5.36
N ALA A 108 -12.53 -8.10 4.35
CA ALA A 108 -12.63 -9.57 4.40
C ALA A 108 -11.25 -10.27 4.53
N VAL A 109 -10.19 -9.67 3.96
CA VAL A 109 -8.84 -10.26 3.99
C VAL A 109 -8.27 -10.22 5.41
N CYS A 110 -8.24 -9.04 6.04
CA CYS A 110 -7.71 -8.94 7.40
C CYS A 110 -8.59 -9.71 8.41
N GLY A 111 -9.91 -9.78 8.18
CA GLY A 111 -10.81 -10.61 8.99
C GLY A 111 -10.49 -12.10 8.90
N ASN A 112 -10.18 -12.63 7.71
CA ASN A 112 -9.79 -14.02 7.54
C ASN A 112 -8.42 -14.34 8.15
N GLU A 113 -7.45 -13.43 8.01
CA GLU A 113 -6.14 -13.56 8.65
C GLU A 113 -6.26 -13.49 10.17
N THR A 114 -7.12 -12.62 10.69
CA THR A 114 -7.46 -12.50 12.11
C THR A 114 -8.09 -13.77 12.65
N ALA A 115 -9.07 -14.32 11.93
CA ALA A 115 -9.68 -15.59 12.31
C ALA A 115 -8.64 -16.72 12.37
N THR A 116 -7.76 -16.79 11.37
CA THR A 116 -6.67 -17.79 11.31
C THR A 116 -5.71 -17.63 12.49
N ALA A 117 -5.25 -16.40 12.75
CA ALA A 117 -4.35 -16.08 13.85
C ALA A 117 -5.01 -16.41 15.21
N ARG A 118 -6.26 -15.99 15.41
CA ARG A 118 -7.05 -16.28 16.61
C ARG A 118 -7.12 -17.78 16.86
N ASP A 119 -7.51 -18.56 15.86
CA ASP A 119 -7.73 -19.99 16.02
C ASP A 119 -6.42 -20.72 16.39
N GLN A 120 -5.29 -20.30 15.81
CA GLN A 120 -3.97 -20.86 16.15
C GLN A 120 -3.47 -20.42 17.53
N LEU A 121 -3.63 -19.14 17.89
CA LEU A 121 -3.26 -18.64 19.21
C LEU A 121 -4.10 -19.30 20.31
N ALA A 122 -5.40 -19.48 20.07
CA ALA A 122 -6.29 -20.22 20.97
C ALA A 122 -5.90 -21.69 21.13
N ALA A 123 -5.27 -22.29 20.10
CA ALA A 123 -4.70 -23.62 20.15
C ALA A 123 -3.31 -23.68 20.83
N GLY A 124 -2.78 -22.54 21.30
CA GLY A 124 -1.49 -22.45 21.97
C GLY A 124 -0.28 -22.47 21.02
N VAL A 125 -0.48 -22.22 19.73
CA VAL A 125 0.60 -22.13 18.75
C VAL A 125 1.47 -20.90 19.08
N PRO A 126 2.80 -21.02 19.13
CA PRO A 126 3.68 -19.87 19.35
C PRO A 126 3.48 -18.79 18.27
N ILE A 127 3.51 -17.50 18.65
CA ILE A 127 3.28 -16.37 17.72
C ILE A 127 4.23 -16.39 16.50
N ALA A 128 5.47 -16.82 16.67
CA ALA A 128 6.42 -16.96 15.57
C ALA A 128 5.96 -18.00 14.52
N ASP A 129 5.34 -19.08 14.98
CA ASP A 129 4.81 -20.14 14.12
C ASP A 129 3.49 -19.69 13.48
N VAL A 130 2.66 -18.91 14.20
CA VAL A 130 1.46 -18.26 13.64
C VAL A 130 1.84 -17.34 12.49
N ARG A 131 2.79 -16.42 12.73
CA ARG A 131 3.35 -15.53 11.70
C ARG A 131 3.89 -16.31 10.51
N THR A 132 4.64 -17.39 10.77
CA THR A 132 5.21 -18.24 9.72
C THR A 132 4.11 -18.87 8.88
N SER A 133 3.05 -19.39 9.50
CA SER A 133 1.94 -20.01 8.77
C SER A 133 1.22 -19.03 7.83
N ILE A 134 1.03 -17.78 8.28
CA ILE A 134 0.45 -16.70 7.47
C ILE A 134 1.41 -16.36 6.31
N ILE A 135 2.71 -16.21 6.57
CA ILE A 135 3.71 -15.95 5.51
C ILE A 135 3.75 -17.09 4.49
N ASP A 136 3.71 -18.35 4.92
CA ASP A 136 3.74 -19.51 4.02
C ASP A 136 2.48 -19.56 3.14
N GLN A 137 1.35 -19.10 3.65
CA GLN A 137 0.09 -19.06 2.92
C GLN A 137 0.03 -17.94 1.87
N TYR A 138 0.54 -16.75 2.18
CA TYR A 138 0.34 -15.55 1.36
C TYR A 138 1.62 -15.06 0.64
N GLY A 139 2.79 -15.52 1.05
CA GLY A 139 4.09 -15.17 0.47
C GLY A 139 4.89 -14.18 1.32
N PRO A 140 5.98 -13.61 0.77
CA PRO A 140 6.85 -12.71 1.52
C PRO A 140 6.07 -11.51 2.07
N PRO A 141 6.37 -11.06 3.31
CA PRO A 141 5.63 -9.96 3.91
C PRO A 141 5.63 -8.68 3.06
N PRO A 142 4.55 -7.86 3.12
CA PRO A 142 4.50 -6.56 2.46
C PRO A 142 5.64 -5.65 2.91
N SER A 143 6.01 -4.70 2.03
CA SER A 143 7.21 -3.87 2.24
C SER A 143 7.18 -3.08 3.55
N LEU A 144 6.00 -2.61 3.97
CA LEU A 144 5.84 -1.81 5.18
C LEU A 144 5.86 -2.63 6.47
N PHE A 145 5.70 -3.96 6.41
CA PHE A 145 5.76 -4.82 7.59
C PHE A 145 7.14 -4.80 8.28
N ASN A 146 8.22 -4.80 7.50
CA ASN A 146 9.60 -4.78 8.00
C ASN A 146 10.19 -3.35 8.15
N SER A 147 9.39 -2.30 7.98
CA SER A 147 9.86 -0.90 8.00
C SER A 147 10.33 -0.39 9.38
N GLY A 148 10.37 -1.26 10.40
CA GLY A 148 11.17 -1.04 11.62
C GLY A 148 10.56 -0.11 12.66
N ALA A 149 9.30 0.32 12.51
CA ALA A 149 8.64 1.21 13.49
C ALA A 149 8.00 0.44 14.68
N TRP A 150 8.80 -0.45 15.29
CA TRP A 150 8.57 -1.06 16.60
C TRP A 150 9.62 -0.53 17.58
N SER A 151 9.51 0.74 17.94
CA SER A 151 10.27 1.37 19.02
C SER A 151 9.37 2.34 19.77
#